data_AF-A0AA86J7V5-F1
#
_entry.id   AF-A0AA86J7V5-F1
#
_cell.length_a   1.000
_cell.length_b   1.000
_cell.length_c   1.000
_cell.angle_alpha   90.00
_cell.angle_beta   90.00
_cell.angle_gamma   90.00
#
_symmetry.space_group_name_H-M   'P 1'
#
loop_
_entity.id
_entity.type
_entity.pdbx_description
1 polymer ?
#
loop_
_entity_poly.entity_id
_entity_poly.type
_entity_poly.pdbx_seq_one_letter_code
_entity_poly.pdbx_strand_id
1 'polypeptide(L)'
;MIEHADKVESYFGYWPLFCDGKIKSIAFVQPGTITLVIFYIDADKQKGAEVTLTFSGVTDLELSELSSENVIDALHISEELPIEVTLEACYGLAGRFKCAGAKVSYVLKKP
;
A
#
# COMPACT_ATOMS: atom_id res chain seq x y z
N MET A 1 -4.24 -13.36 -2.44
CA MET A 1 -2.84 -13.36 -2.93
C MET A 1 -2.58 -12.08 -3.72
N ILE A 2 -1.50 -11.36 -3.43
CA ILE A 2 -1.13 -10.11 -4.12
C ILE A 2 -0.32 -10.47 -5.36
N GLU A 3 -0.79 -10.11 -6.56
CA GLU A 3 -0.03 -10.36 -7.78
C GLU A 3 1.27 -9.54 -7.80
N HIS A 4 2.35 -10.15 -8.29
CA HIS A 4 3.67 -9.55 -8.37
C HIS A 4 4.29 -9.12 -7.03
N ALA A 5 3.85 -9.72 -5.91
CA ALA A 5 4.44 -9.50 -4.59
C ALA A 5 5.96 -9.79 -4.56
N ASP A 6 6.40 -10.73 -5.40
CA ASP A 6 7.79 -11.11 -5.59
C ASP A 6 8.71 -9.93 -5.95
N LYS A 7 8.19 -8.85 -6.56
CA LYS A 7 8.96 -7.63 -6.84
C LYS A 7 9.39 -6.90 -5.57
N VAL A 8 8.52 -6.88 -4.55
CA VAL A 8 8.81 -6.28 -3.24
C VAL A 8 9.70 -7.23 -2.46
N GLU A 9 9.35 -8.51 -2.43
CA GLU A 9 10.10 -9.53 -1.69
C GLU A 9 11.51 -9.75 -2.23
N SER A 10 11.72 -9.73 -3.54
CA SER A 10 13.07 -9.82 -4.11
C SER A 10 13.96 -8.61 -3.79
N TYR A 11 13.35 -7.43 -3.59
CA TYR A 11 14.10 -6.24 -3.23
C TYR A 11 14.39 -6.18 -1.72
N PHE A 12 13.38 -6.30 -0.87
CA PHE A 12 13.52 -6.19 0.59
C PHE A 12 13.93 -7.50 1.26
N GLY A 13 13.69 -8.65 0.62
CA GLY A 13 13.84 -9.99 1.17
C GLY A 13 12.62 -10.50 1.95
N TYR A 14 11.52 -9.74 1.96
CA TYR A 14 10.27 -10.02 2.65
C TYR A 14 9.17 -9.07 2.16
N TRP A 15 7.92 -9.34 2.56
CA TRP A 15 6.81 -8.41 2.42
C TRP A 15 6.72 -7.50 3.66
N PRO A 16 6.97 -6.18 3.55
CA PRO A 16 6.93 -5.29 4.70
C PRO A 16 5.49 -4.97 5.12
N LEU A 17 5.31 -4.67 6.40
CA LEU A 17 4.07 -4.05 6.92
C LEU A 17 3.96 -2.56 6.57
N PHE A 18 5.00 -1.99 5.96
CA PHE A 18 5.09 -0.58 5.59
C PHE A 18 5.00 0.40 6.78
N CYS A 19 5.39 -0.04 7.98
CA CYS A 19 5.49 0.80 9.17
C CYS A 19 6.37 2.03 8.90
N ASP A 20 5.94 3.19 9.41
CA ASP A 20 6.54 4.51 9.16
C ASP A 20 6.60 4.90 7.67
N GLY A 21 5.89 4.18 6.80
CA GLY A 21 5.84 4.42 5.38
C GLY A 21 5.05 5.69 5.04
N LYS A 22 5.62 6.57 4.22
CA LYS A 22 4.93 7.79 3.79
C LYS A 22 4.03 7.51 2.59
N ILE A 23 2.73 7.80 2.69
CA ILE A 23 1.84 7.76 1.53
C ILE A 23 2.16 8.94 0.64
N LYS A 24 2.69 8.65 -0.55
CA LYS A 24 3.04 9.64 -1.57
C LYS A 24 1.84 10.02 -2.43
N SER A 25 0.94 9.08 -2.66
CA SER A 25 -0.24 9.29 -3.49
C SER A 25 -1.29 8.22 -3.22
N ILE A 26 -2.55 8.61 -3.24
CA ILE A 26 -3.70 7.74 -3.45
C ILE A 26 -4.51 8.30 -4.63
N ALA A 27 -4.87 7.46 -5.58
CA ALA A 27 -5.54 7.88 -6.81
C ALA A 27 -6.66 6.93 -7.21
N PHE A 28 -7.80 7.50 -7.58
CA PHE A 28 -8.95 6.80 -8.16
C PHE A 28 -8.83 6.84 -9.67
N VAL A 29 -8.18 5.84 -10.25
CA VAL A 29 -7.81 5.84 -11.68
C VAL A 29 -9.03 5.69 -12.58
N GLN A 30 -9.96 4.82 -12.18
CA GLN A 30 -11.24 4.56 -12.84
C GLN A 30 -12.21 3.97 -11.80
N PRO A 31 -13.52 3.90 -12.08
CA PRO A 31 -14.49 3.29 -11.16
C PRO A 31 -14.02 1.91 -10.67
N GLY A 32 -14.03 1.73 -9.35
CA GLY A 32 -13.61 0.48 -8.70
C GLY A 32 -12.11 0.18 -8.76
N THR A 33 -11.25 1.15 -9.09
CA THR A 33 -9.79 0.96 -9.11
C THR A 33 -9.08 2.05 -8.30
N ILE A 34 -8.29 1.63 -7.30
CA ILE A 34 -7.46 2.50 -6.47
C ILE A 34 -5.98 2.19 -6.74
N THR A 35 -5.15 3.23 -6.84
CA THR A 35 -3.69 3.09 -6.79
C THR A 35 -3.16 3.80 -5.57
N LEU A 36 -2.28 3.14 -4.83
CA LEU A 36 -1.63 3.62 -3.62
C LEU A 36 -0.12 3.58 -3.82
N VAL A 37 0.57 4.68 -3.54
CA VAL A 37 2.02 4.77 -3.59
C VAL A 37 2.56 5.03 -2.19
N ILE A 38 3.37 4.12 -1.68
CA ILE A 38 4.00 4.22 -0.35
C ILE A 38 5.50 4.29 -0.53
N PHE A 39 6.13 5.31 0.05
CA PHE A 39 7.58 5.35 0.22
C PHE A 39 7.96 4.70 1.54
N TYR A 40 8.75 3.64 1.48
CA TYR A 40 9.16 2.84 2.63
C TYR A 40 10.67 2.67 2.67
N ILE A 41 11.23 2.69 3.88
CA ILE A 41 12.65 2.52 4.16
C ILE A 41 12.81 1.37 5.17
N ASP A 42 13.66 0.41 4.80
CA ASP A 42 14.24 -0.56 5.72
C ASP A 42 15.64 -0.08 6.08
N ALA A 43 15.78 0.49 7.28
CA ALA A 43 17.04 1.08 7.74
C ALA A 43 18.11 0.01 8.01
N ASP A 44 17.72 -1.16 8.53
CA ASP A 44 18.63 -2.26 8.84
C ASP A 44 19.29 -2.82 7.57
N LYS A 45 18.52 -2.88 6.48
CA LYS A 45 19.02 -3.32 5.16
C LYS A 45 19.54 -2.19 4.29
N GLN A 46 19.46 -0.94 4.74
CA GLN A 46 19.80 0.27 3.99
C GLN A 46 19.11 0.30 2.61
N LYS A 47 17.79 0.08 2.59
CA LYS A 47 16.98 0.04 1.36
C LYS A 47 15.80 0.99 1.46
N GLY A 48 15.64 1.88 0.48
CA GLY A 48 14.43 2.65 0.26
C GLY A 48 13.72 2.22 -1.03
N ALA A 49 12.39 2.27 -1.06
CA ALA A 49 11.64 2.22 -2.32
C ALA A 49 10.28 2.92 -2.24
N GLU A 50 9.82 3.41 -3.39
CA GLU A 50 8.40 3.70 -3.60
C GLU A 50 7.72 2.46 -4.18
N VAL A 51 6.76 1.91 -3.44
CA VAL A 51 5.96 0.76 -3.86
C VAL A 51 4.59 1.24 -4.31
N THR A 52 4.23 0.90 -5.54
CA THR A 52 2.92 1.20 -6.12
C THR A 52 2.05 -0.04 -6.09
N LEU A 53 0.96 0.03 -5.35
CA LEU A 53 -0.07 -1.00 -5.26
C LEU A 53 -1.30 -0.56 -6.07
N THR A 54 -1.90 -1.50 -6.79
CA THR A 54 -3.15 -1.26 -7.49
C THR A 54 -4.19 -2.29 -7.04
N PHE A 55 -5.36 -1.79 -6.68
CA PHE A 55 -6.49 -2.57 -6.21
C PHE A 55 -7.64 -2.43 -7.21
N SER A 56 -8.23 -3.55 -7.61
CA SER A 56 -9.30 -3.61 -8.61
C SER A 56 -10.57 -4.24 -8.05
N GLY A 57 -11.73 -3.80 -8.55
CA GLY A 57 -13.02 -4.23 -8.01
C GLY A 57 -13.24 -3.72 -6.59
N VAL A 58 -12.82 -2.48 -6.31
CA VAL A 58 -12.91 -1.88 -4.99
C VAL A 58 -14.37 -1.61 -4.60
N THR A 59 -14.75 -2.06 -3.40
CA THR A 59 -16.05 -1.87 -2.76
C THR A 59 -15.87 -1.51 -1.28
N ASP A 60 -16.95 -1.10 -0.61
CA ASP A 60 -16.96 -0.78 0.83
C ASP A 60 -15.84 0.19 1.23
N LEU A 61 -15.62 1.24 0.42
CA LEU A 61 -14.54 2.19 0.61
C LEU A 61 -14.88 3.21 1.71
N GLU A 62 -14.04 3.23 2.74
CA GLU A 62 -14.07 4.20 3.83
C GLU A 62 -12.67 4.81 3.96
N LEU A 63 -12.52 6.11 3.66
CA LEU A 63 -11.28 6.85 3.85
C LEU A 63 -11.55 8.08 4.73
N SER A 64 -10.60 8.40 5.60
CA SER A 64 -10.70 9.53 6.51
C SER A 64 -9.35 10.21 6.72
N GLU A 65 -9.39 11.41 7.31
CA GLU A 65 -8.21 12.09 7.87
C GLU A 65 -7.07 12.42 6.88
N LEU A 66 -7.40 12.51 5.59
CA LEU A 66 -6.44 12.97 4.57
C LEU A 66 -5.81 14.30 5.01
N SER A 67 -4.49 14.29 5.14
CA SER A 67 -3.70 15.41 5.62
C SER A 67 -2.65 15.82 4.57
N SER A 68 -2.00 16.96 4.76
CA SER A 68 -0.89 17.41 3.88
C SER A 68 0.26 16.40 3.85
N GLU A 69 0.42 15.65 4.92
CA GLU A 69 1.38 14.58 5.13
C GLU A 69 0.65 13.37 5.70
N ASN A 70 1.03 12.17 5.26
CA ASN A 70 0.32 10.93 5.61
C ASN A 70 1.35 9.81 5.82
N VAL A 71 1.33 9.20 7.00
CA VAL A 71 2.28 8.17 7.44
C VAL A 71 1.49 6.97 7.93
N ILE A 72 1.83 5.80 7.40
CA ILE A 72 1.23 4.51 7.75
C ILE A 72 1.91 3.96 9.00
N ASP A 73 1.11 3.53 9.96
CA ASP A 73 1.55 2.66 11.06
C ASP A 73 1.62 1.21 10.58
N ALA A 74 0.58 0.74 9.88
CA ALA A 74 0.59 -0.56 9.22
C ALA A 74 -0.33 -0.60 7.98
N LEU A 75 0.11 -1.32 6.95
CA LEU A 75 -0.72 -1.72 5.82
C LEU A 75 -1.07 -3.20 5.94
N HIS A 76 -2.35 -3.48 6.16
CA HIS A 76 -2.86 -4.84 6.18
C HIS A 76 -3.59 -5.16 4.87
N ILE A 77 -3.26 -6.31 4.29
CA ILE A 77 -3.92 -6.85 3.09
C ILE A 77 -4.21 -8.32 3.38
N SER A 78 -5.48 -8.70 3.45
CA SER A 78 -5.86 -10.09 3.71
C SER A 78 -5.56 -11.02 2.53
N GLU A 79 -5.42 -12.32 2.81
CA GLU A 79 -5.15 -13.32 1.77
C GLU A 79 -6.43 -13.89 1.13
N GLU A 80 -7.55 -13.82 1.86
CA GLU A 80 -8.85 -14.35 1.51
C GLU A 80 -9.66 -13.40 0.61
N LEU A 81 -10.63 -13.94 -0.13
CA LEU A 81 -11.54 -13.14 -0.96
C LEU A 81 -12.87 -12.88 -0.23
N PRO A 82 -13.42 -11.65 -0.30
CA PRO A 82 -12.80 -10.46 -0.89
C PRO A 82 -11.58 -9.98 -0.10
N ILE A 83 -10.56 -9.46 -0.80
CA ILE A 83 -9.34 -8.95 -0.16
C ILE A 83 -9.71 -7.70 0.63
N GLU A 84 -9.48 -7.73 1.94
CA GLU A 84 -9.66 -6.60 2.83
C GLU A 84 -8.33 -5.85 2.95
N VAL A 85 -8.40 -4.54 2.73
CA VAL A 85 -7.25 -3.64 2.82
C VAL A 85 -7.53 -2.63 3.92
N THR A 86 -6.61 -2.52 4.87
CA THR A 86 -6.67 -1.54 5.96
C THR A 86 -5.41 -0.68 5.95
N LEU A 87 -5.62 0.63 5.92
CA LEU A 87 -4.61 1.67 6.10
C LEU A 87 -4.70 2.16 7.54
N GLU A 88 -3.84 1.62 8.41
CA GLU A 88 -3.71 2.10 9.78
C GLU A 88 -2.77 3.29 9.77
N ALA A 89 -3.28 4.47 10.12
CA ALA A 89 -2.51 5.70 10.10
C ALA A 89 -1.73 5.87 11.41
N CYS A 90 -0.43 6.14 11.28
CA CYS A 90 0.33 6.80 12.34
C CYS A 90 -0.03 8.29 12.35
N TYR A 91 -0.22 8.89 11.16
CA TYR A 91 -0.67 10.26 10.97
C TYR A 91 -1.37 10.43 9.62
N GLY A 92 -2.50 11.14 9.58
CA GLY A 92 -3.20 11.50 8.36
C GLY A 92 -4.08 10.37 7.81
N LEU A 93 -3.99 10.11 6.51
CA LEU A 93 -4.89 9.22 5.78
C LEU A 93 -4.99 7.83 6.41
N ALA A 94 -6.18 7.53 6.92
CA ALA A 94 -6.59 6.20 7.38
C ALA A 94 -7.74 5.69 6.53
N GLY A 95 -8.01 4.39 6.60
CA GLY A 95 -9.21 3.84 6.01
C GLY A 95 -9.16 2.35 5.76
N ARG A 96 -10.23 1.86 5.15
CA ARG A 96 -10.36 0.47 4.75
C ARG A 96 -11.21 0.33 3.50
N PHE A 97 -10.99 -0.75 2.77
CA PHE A 97 -11.84 -1.12 1.65
C PHE A 97 -11.70 -2.61 1.34
N LYS A 98 -12.64 -3.13 0.57
CA LYS A 98 -12.56 -4.47 -0.02
C LYS A 98 -12.20 -4.38 -1.48
N CYS A 99 -11.55 -5.41 -2.02
CA CYS A 99 -11.26 -5.51 -3.45
C CYS A 99 -11.27 -6.96 -3.95
N ALA A 100 -11.46 -7.12 -5.26
CA ALA A 100 -11.40 -8.41 -5.93
C ALA A 100 -9.97 -8.83 -6.29
N GLY A 101 -9.06 -7.87 -6.42
CA GLY A 101 -7.66 -8.12 -6.77
C GLY A 101 -6.73 -7.02 -6.27
N ALA A 102 -5.53 -7.42 -5.88
CA ALA A 102 -4.45 -6.55 -5.45
C ALA A 102 -3.17 -6.93 -6.19
N LYS A 103 -2.40 -5.95 -6.66
CA LYS A 103 -1.12 -6.19 -7.33
C LYS A 103 -0.07 -5.14 -7.02
N VAL A 104 1.19 -5.55 -7.07
CA VAL A 104 2.34 -4.64 -7.13
C VAL A 104 2.56 -4.19 -8.57
N SER A 105 2.19 -2.95 -8.85
CA SER A 105 2.36 -2.33 -10.17
C SER A 105 3.81 -1.93 -10.42
N TYR A 106 4.48 -1.33 -9.43
CA TYR A 106 5.85 -0.83 -9.57
C TYR A 106 6.61 -0.82 -8.23
N VAL A 107 7.94 -0.96 -8.30
CA VAL A 107 8.88 -0.77 -7.19
C VAL A 107 10.00 0.14 -7.68
N LEU A 108 9.99 1.40 -7.26
CA LEU A 108 11.06 2.37 -7.55
C LEU A 108 12.09 2.35 -6.43
N LYS A 109 13.25 1.77 -6.69
CA LYS A 109 14.35 1.79 -5.72
C LYS A 109 14.79 3.23 -5.47
N LYS A 110 14.99 3.57 -4.21
CA LYS A 110 15.53 4.86 -3.77
C LYS A 110 16.83 4.60 -3.01
N PRO A 111 17.79 5.54 -3.09
CA PRO A 111 18.99 5.50 -2.28
C PRO A 111 18.66 5.57 -0.78
#